data_AF-A0A8T4LUF1-F1
#
_entry.id   AF-A0A8T4LUF1-F1
#
_cell.length_a   1.000
_cell.length_b   1.000
_cell.length_c   1.000
_cell.angle_alpha   90.00
_cell.angle_beta   90.00
_cell.angle_gamma   90.00
#
_symmetry.space_group_name_H-M   'P 1'
#
loop_
_entity.id
_entity.type
_entity.pdbx_description
1 polymer ?
#
loop_
_entity_poly.entity_id
_entity_poly.type
_entity_poly.pdbx_seq_one_letter_code
_entity_poly.pdbx_strand_id
1 'polypeptide(L)'
;MNFIKKIFDDQIDDEVHSQFQKFSRGEFKNRAIVEVKNSNGKYSIKTSAEFANELVKTIAEKLGDKKTLVTGAIVSTMNIENDIEFKDKKQFQGVKRYLIENEVSGKDILKLMEKYPKAFFALSFSAEDTELKIKPKAAKSAKPSVKEEAPKADFCSIKTSDRKIAESFVFDSQSFKSAMISHDFIINEIVIPNELKKEKDFSKIREIAKRKGKIIRHLKIDGKEMRKEKGFEA
;
A
#
# COMPACT_ATOMS: atom_id res chain seq x y z
N MET A 1 -8.88 -0.87 6.42
CA MET A 1 -9.44 -1.29 5.11
C MET A 1 -8.49 -0.81 4.02
N ASN A 2 -8.23 -1.60 2.97
CA ASN A 2 -7.27 -1.17 1.93
C ASN A 2 -7.89 -0.23 0.89
N PHE A 3 -7.04 0.53 0.18
CA PHE A 3 -7.45 1.58 -0.77
C PHE A 3 -8.29 1.05 -1.93
N ILE A 4 -8.08 -0.20 -2.37
CA ILE A 4 -8.90 -0.81 -3.42
C ILE A 4 -10.32 -1.01 -2.89
N LYS A 5 -10.47 -1.60 -1.70
CA LYS A 5 -11.79 -1.82 -1.10
C LYS A 5 -12.50 -0.49 -0.83
N LYS A 6 -11.77 0.53 -0.34
CA LYS A 6 -12.28 1.90 -0.19
C LYS A 6 -12.88 2.45 -1.49
N ILE A 7 -12.22 2.26 -2.64
CA ILE A 7 -12.73 2.68 -3.94
C ILE A 7 -14.00 1.90 -4.32
N PHE A 8 -14.05 0.59 -4.10
CA PHE A 8 -15.23 -0.22 -4.41
C PHE A 8 -16.44 0.12 -3.53
N ASP A 9 -16.19 0.57 -2.30
CA ASP A 9 -17.20 0.99 -1.32
C ASP A 9 -17.56 2.50 -1.41
N ASP A 10 -17.03 3.23 -2.41
CA ASP A 10 -17.23 4.69 -2.58
C ASP A 10 -16.74 5.54 -1.38
N GLN A 11 -15.71 5.06 -0.66
CA GLN A 11 -15.08 5.72 0.49
C GLN A 11 -13.71 6.31 0.14
N ILE A 12 -13.69 7.29 -0.79
CA ILE A 12 -12.45 7.96 -1.20
C ILE A 12 -12.00 8.95 -0.12
N ASP A 13 -10.76 8.80 0.36
CA ASP A 13 -10.12 9.67 1.35
C ASP A 13 -8.70 10.09 0.91
N ASP A 14 -8.03 10.88 1.75
CA ASP A 14 -6.70 11.41 1.47
C ASP A 14 -5.62 10.32 1.31
N GLU A 15 -5.81 9.15 1.92
CA GLU A 15 -4.90 8.01 1.75
C GLU A 15 -5.06 7.41 0.35
N VAL A 16 -6.30 7.27 -0.12
CA VAL A 16 -6.58 6.86 -1.51
C VAL A 16 -6.01 7.90 -2.47
N HIS A 17 -6.25 9.19 -2.25
CA HIS A 17 -5.68 10.27 -3.05
C HIS A 17 -4.15 10.18 -3.13
N SER A 18 -3.47 10.14 -1.98
CA SER A 18 -2.01 10.02 -1.88
C SER A 18 -1.47 8.81 -2.64
N GLN A 19 -2.17 7.68 -2.56
CA GLN A 19 -1.80 6.46 -3.28
C GLN A 19 -1.80 6.67 -4.80
N PHE A 20 -2.72 7.48 -5.33
CA PHE A 20 -2.83 7.75 -6.76
C PHE A 20 -1.99 8.95 -7.25
N GLN A 21 -1.47 9.79 -6.35
CA GLN A 21 -0.70 10.99 -6.72
C GLN A 21 0.52 10.69 -7.62
N LYS A 22 1.12 9.50 -7.48
CA LYS A 22 2.30 9.08 -8.25
C LYS A 22 2.02 8.68 -9.69
N PHE A 23 0.75 8.56 -10.10
CA PHE A 23 0.38 8.15 -11.45
C PHE A 23 0.09 9.35 -12.36
N SER A 24 0.60 9.27 -13.58
CA SER A 24 0.20 10.15 -14.69
C SER A 24 -1.03 9.59 -15.41
N ARG A 25 -1.52 10.29 -16.43
CA ARG A 25 -2.44 9.70 -17.41
C ARG A 25 -1.79 8.47 -18.06
N GLY A 26 -2.59 7.43 -18.32
CA GLY A 26 -2.15 6.19 -18.94
C GLY A 26 -2.67 4.93 -18.25
N GLU A 27 -2.17 3.78 -18.72
CA GLU A 27 -2.51 2.46 -18.20
C GLU A 27 -1.35 1.86 -17.41
N PHE A 28 -1.64 1.42 -16.19
CA PHE A 28 -0.68 0.78 -15.30
C PHE A 28 -1.19 -0.62 -14.98
N LYS A 29 -0.77 -1.59 -15.78
CA LYS A 29 -1.20 -2.99 -15.67
C LYS A 29 -0.53 -3.71 -14.50
N ASN A 30 -1.26 -4.63 -13.88
CA ASN A 30 -0.81 -5.46 -12.75
C ASN A 30 -0.14 -4.63 -11.65
N ARG A 31 -0.69 -3.45 -11.37
CA ARG A 31 -0.04 -2.47 -10.52
C ARG A 31 -0.13 -2.83 -9.05
N ALA A 32 -1.28 -3.33 -8.62
CA ALA A 32 -1.48 -3.85 -7.28
C ALA A 32 -1.87 -5.32 -7.37
N ILE A 33 -1.10 -6.20 -6.74
CA ILE A 33 -1.32 -7.65 -6.83
C ILE A 33 -1.42 -8.23 -5.43
N VAL A 34 -2.31 -9.21 -5.27
CA VAL A 34 -2.58 -9.90 -4.03
C VAL A 34 -2.69 -11.40 -4.28
N GLU A 35 -2.00 -12.19 -3.47
CA GLU A 35 -2.18 -13.63 -3.35
C GLU A 35 -2.65 -13.94 -1.93
N VAL A 36 -3.76 -14.65 -1.77
CA VAL A 36 -4.24 -15.10 -0.46
C VAL A 36 -4.45 -16.60 -0.48
N LYS A 37 -3.93 -17.28 0.54
CA LYS A 37 -4.20 -18.70 0.80
C LYS A 37 -4.79 -18.86 2.19
N ASN A 38 -5.83 -19.66 2.30
CA ASN A 38 -6.45 -20.07 3.55
C ASN A 38 -6.21 -21.55 3.78
N SER A 39 -5.58 -21.89 4.90
CA SER A 39 -5.35 -23.26 5.35
C SER A 39 -5.90 -23.40 6.76
N ASN A 40 -7.11 -23.95 6.89
CA ASN A 40 -7.76 -24.23 8.17
C ASN A 40 -7.84 -22.99 9.10
N GLY A 41 -8.26 -21.84 8.56
CA GLY A 41 -8.41 -20.60 9.32
C GLY A 41 -7.12 -19.80 9.50
N LYS A 42 -5.99 -20.28 8.97
CA LYS A 42 -4.74 -19.51 8.87
C LYS A 42 -4.57 -18.96 7.46
N TYR A 43 -4.37 -17.65 7.38
CA TYR A 43 -4.20 -16.93 6.13
C TYR A 43 -2.72 -16.62 5.87
N SER A 44 -2.28 -16.90 4.66
CA SER A 44 -1.04 -16.36 4.10
C SER A 44 -1.42 -15.39 2.99
N ILE A 45 -1.14 -14.11 3.21
CA ILE A 45 -1.41 -13.03 2.26
C ILE A 45 -0.06 -12.54 1.76
N LYS A 46 0.10 -12.39 0.45
CA LYS A 46 1.24 -11.68 -0.12
C LYS A 46 0.75 -10.61 -1.05
N THR A 47 1.43 -9.47 -1.05
CA THR A 47 1.03 -8.34 -1.88
C THR A 47 2.21 -7.63 -2.51
N SER A 48 1.91 -6.83 -3.52
CA SER A 48 2.83 -5.84 -4.07
C SER A 48 3.01 -4.64 -3.12
N ALA A 49 3.99 -3.78 -3.42
CA ALA A 49 4.38 -2.68 -2.53
C ALA A 49 3.30 -1.61 -2.30
N GLU A 50 2.31 -1.56 -3.17
CA GLU A 50 1.18 -0.62 -3.15
C GLU A 50 0.38 -0.69 -1.85
N PHE A 51 0.43 -1.83 -1.14
CA PHE A 51 -0.28 -2.03 0.12
C PHE A 51 0.60 -1.85 1.36
N ALA A 52 1.90 -1.57 1.20
CA ALA A 52 2.86 -1.59 2.32
C ALA A 52 2.44 -0.66 3.47
N ASN A 53 2.19 0.62 3.18
CA ASN A 53 1.81 1.58 4.22
C ASN A 53 0.50 1.19 4.92
N GLU A 54 -0.54 0.81 4.19
CA GLU A 54 -1.81 0.40 4.79
C GLU A 54 -1.70 -0.86 5.65
N LEU A 55 -0.84 -1.80 5.25
CA LEU A 55 -0.56 -2.98 6.05
C LEU A 55 0.19 -2.61 7.33
N VAL A 56 1.20 -1.76 7.25
CA VAL A 56 1.88 -1.23 8.46
C VAL A 56 0.86 -0.56 9.38
N LYS A 57 -0.01 0.30 8.85
CA LYS A 57 -1.07 0.96 9.63
C LYS A 57 -2.00 -0.04 10.30
N THR A 58 -2.53 -1.00 9.54
CA THR A 58 -3.48 -2.01 10.04
C THR A 58 -2.86 -2.87 11.16
N ILE A 59 -1.60 -3.29 11.00
CA ILE A 59 -0.93 -4.11 12.02
C ILE A 59 -0.50 -3.26 13.22
N ALA A 60 -0.14 -1.98 13.02
CA ALA A 60 0.14 -1.05 14.11
C ALA A 60 -1.10 -0.72 14.95
N GLU A 61 -2.27 -0.55 14.31
CA GLU A 61 -3.57 -0.42 14.99
C GLU A 61 -3.85 -1.64 15.86
N LYS A 62 -3.62 -2.84 15.34
CA LYS A 62 -3.78 -4.10 16.10
C LYS A 62 -2.78 -4.21 17.26
N LEU A 63 -1.56 -3.74 17.08
CA LEU A 63 -0.51 -3.75 18.12
C LEU A 63 -0.85 -2.80 19.29
N GLY A 64 -1.41 -1.63 19.01
CA GLY A 64 -1.82 -0.66 20.01
C GLY A 64 -0.65 -0.12 20.84
N ASP A 65 -0.78 -0.16 22.17
CA ASP A 65 0.25 0.29 23.12
C ASP A 65 1.39 -0.73 23.34
N LYS A 66 1.22 -1.98 22.87
CA LYS A 66 2.24 -3.02 23.06
C LYS A 66 3.48 -2.68 22.22
N LYS A 67 4.65 -2.99 22.75
CA LYS A 67 5.91 -2.88 22.00
C LYS A 67 6.26 -4.20 21.31
N THR A 68 6.90 -4.09 20.16
CA THR A 68 7.51 -5.21 19.44
C THR A 68 8.82 -4.74 18.83
N LEU A 69 9.72 -5.67 18.55
CA LEU A 69 10.84 -5.41 17.67
C LEU A 69 10.31 -5.07 16.27
N VAL A 70 10.63 -3.88 15.80
CA VAL A 70 10.34 -3.41 14.44
C VAL A 70 11.64 -3.41 13.66
N THR A 71 11.61 -4.05 12.49
CA THR A 71 12.74 -4.07 11.55
C THR A 71 12.31 -3.53 10.19
N GLY A 72 13.23 -2.97 9.43
CA GLY A 72 12.98 -2.66 8.02
C GLY A 72 13.51 -1.30 7.60
N ALA A 73 12.74 -0.57 6.80
CA ALA A 73 13.16 0.75 6.34
C ALA A 73 12.00 1.76 6.24
N ILE A 74 12.30 3.02 6.56
CA ILE A 74 11.45 4.17 6.22
C ILE A 74 12.15 4.94 5.11
N VAL A 75 11.45 5.16 4.00
CA VAL A 75 11.97 5.91 2.84
C VAL A 75 11.21 7.21 2.72
N SER A 76 11.92 8.34 2.71
CA SER A 76 11.31 9.66 2.64
C SER A 76 12.21 10.65 1.89
N THR A 77 11.60 11.66 1.27
CA THR A 77 12.32 12.84 0.78
C THR A 77 12.53 13.88 1.88
N MET A 78 11.70 13.84 2.94
CA MET A 78 11.80 14.71 4.11
C MET A 78 12.94 14.26 5.05
N ASN A 79 13.41 15.15 5.92
CA ASN A 79 14.29 14.74 7.02
C ASN A 79 13.40 14.34 8.21
N ILE A 80 13.58 13.12 8.73
CA ILE A 80 12.80 12.58 9.85
C ILE A 80 13.69 12.16 11.03
N GLU A 81 14.98 12.49 11.00
CA GLU A 81 16.00 12.02 11.97
C GLU A 81 15.67 12.34 13.43
N ASN A 82 14.99 13.45 13.68
CA ASN A 82 14.65 13.88 15.04
C ASN A 82 13.44 13.13 15.62
N ASP A 83 12.72 12.35 14.80
CA ASP A 83 11.49 11.66 15.20
C ASP A 83 11.63 10.15 15.26
N ILE A 84 12.77 9.61 14.84
CA ILE A 84 13.02 8.17 14.80
C ILE A 84 14.40 7.83 15.32
N GLU A 85 14.49 6.69 15.98
CA GLU A 85 15.75 6.00 16.21
C GLU A 85 15.98 5.03 15.03
N PHE A 86 17.19 5.04 14.47
CA PHE A 86 17.54 4.23 13.30
C PHE A 86 18.97 3.71 13.39
N LYS A 87 19.21 2.53 12.83
CA LYS A 87 20.50 1.83 12.83
C LYS A 87 21.47 2.35 11.77
N ASP A 88 20.95 2.72 10.60
CA ASP A 88 21.74 3.21 9.46
C ASP A 88 20.89 4.12 8.57
N LYS A 89 21.54 5.04 7.85
CA LYS A 89 20.90 5.94 6.89
C LYS A 89 21.65 5.87 5.56
N LYS A 90 20.90 5.59 4.49
CA LYS A 90 21.39 5.73 3.10
C LYS A 90 20.67 6.86 2.40
N GLN A 91 21.38 7.64 1.59
CA GLN A 91 20.80 8.74 0.83
C GLN A 91 21.22 8.65 -0.63
N PHE A 92 20.26 8.85 -1.54
CA PHE A 92 20.52 8.91 -2.98
C PHE A 92 19.55 9.89 -3.63
N GLN A 93 20.08 10.90 -4.35
CA GLN A 93 19.29 11.91 -5.08
C GLN A 93 18.16 12.55 -4.23
N GLY A 94 18.48 12.93 -2.99
CA GLY A 94 17.52 13.54 -2.07
C GLY A 94 16.54 12.58 -1.36
N VAL A 95 16.46 11.31 -1.82
CA VAL A 95 15.72 10.25 -1.15
C VAL A 95 16.56 9.67 -0.02
N LYS A 96 16.02 9.67 1.19
CA LYS A 96 16.65 9.14 2.40
C LYS A 96 15.98 7.81 2.77
N ARG A 97 16.78 6.83 3.15
CA ARG A 97 16.35 5.51 3.61
C ARG A 97 16.94 5.27 4.99
N TYR A 98 16.08 5.22 5.99
CA TYR A 98 16.41 4.96 7.38
C TYR A 98 16.15 3.50 7.69
N LEU A 99 17.19 2.75 8.07
CA LEU A 99 17.06 1.35 8.49
C LEU A 99 16.66 1.30 9.96
N ILE A 100 15.53 0.67 10.24
CA ILE A 100 14.93 0.58 11.58
C ILE A 100 15.22 -0.82 12.15
N GLU A 101 15.61 -0.86 13.42
CA GLU A 101 15.83 -2.08 14.20
C GLU A 101 15.78 -1.72 15.69
N ASN A 102 14.58 -1.54 16.22
CA ASN A 102 14.35 -1.14 17.61
C ASN A 102 12.96 -1.55 18.10
N GLU A 103 12.72 -1.45 19.40
CA GLU A 103 11.40 -1.73 19.99
C GLU A 103 10.49 -0.50 19.96
N VAL A 104 9.35 -0.61 19.27
CA VAL A 104 8.41 0.50 19.06
C VAL A 104 6.99 0.03 19.31
N SER A 105 6.12 0.92 19.80
CA SER A 105 4.69 0.63 19.96
C SER A 105 3.90 0.86 18.68
N GLY A 106 2.72 0.26 18.57
CA GLY A 106 1.79 0.52 17.46
C GLY A 106 1.41 2.00 17.38
N LYS A 107 1.13 2.65 18.51
CA LYS A 107 0.81 4.08 18.56
C LYS A 107 1.93 4.98 18.04
N ASP A 108 3.18 4.66 18.33
CA ASP A 108 4.31 5.48 17.86
C ASP A 108 4.50 5.34 16.35
N ILE A 109 4.30 4.13 15.80
CA ILE A 109 4.27 3.91 14.35
C ILE A 109 3.15 4.75 13.72
N LEU A 110 1.94 4.73 14.28
CA LEU A 110 0.80 5.49 13.75
C LEU A 110 1.05 7.00 13.77
N LYS A 111 1.55 7.56 14.88
CA LYS A 111 1.92 8.98 14.97
C LYS A 111 2.94 9.37 13.91
N LEU A 112 3.93 8.50 13.67
CA LEU A 112 4.95 8.74 12.66
C LEU A 112 4.37 8.73 11.24
N MET A 113 3.43 7.82 10.96
CA MET A 113 2.72 7.76 9.68
C MET A 113 1.82 8.98 9.46
N GLU A 114 1.14 9.46 10.50
CA GLU A 114 0.32 10.69 10.46
C GLU A 114 1.19 11.93 10.24
N LYS A 115 2.37 12.00 10.87
CA LYS A 115 3.33 13.10 10.69
C LYS A 115 3.97 13.08 9.31
N TYR A 116 4.20 11.88 8.75
CA TYR A 116 4.89 11.68 7.47
C TYR A 116 4.08 10.83 6.48
N PRO A 117 2.88 11.29 6.05
CA PRO A 117 1.96 10.47 5.23
C PRO A 117 2.51 10.15 3.84
N LYS A 118 3.50 10.91 3.36
CA LYS A 118 4.19 10.69 2.08
C LYS A 118 5.41 9.77 2.18
N ALA A 119 5.83 9.39 3.39
CA ALA A 119 6.91 8.43 3.56
C ALA A 119 6.43 7.02 3.24
N PHE A 120 7.36 6.19 2.74
CA PHE A 120 7.11 4.79 2.48
C PHE A 120 7.63 3.95 3.66
N PHE A 121 6.71 3.27 4.33
CA PHE A 121 6.98 2.48 5.53
C PHE A 121 7.10 1.00 5.13
N ALA A 122 8.34 0.54 4.97
CA ALA A 122 8.67 -0.86 4.72
C ALA A 122 9.08 -1.54 6.04
N LEU A 123 8.14 -1.60 6.98
CA LEU A 123 8.36 -2.14 8.32
C LEU A 123 7.86 -3.58 8.44
N SER A 124 8.60 -4.40 9.16
CA SER A 124 8.31 -5.79 9.49
C SER A 124 8.25 -5.94 11.00
N PHE A 125 7.14 -6.46 11.50
CA PHE A 125 6.89 -6.65 12.92
C PHE A 125 5.68 -7.59 13.12
N SER A 126 5.45 -8.00 14.36
CA SER A 126 4.33 -8.87 14.73
C SER A 126 3.38 -8.16 15.69
N ALA A 127 2.10 -8.48 15.58
CA ALA A 127 1.07 -8.08 16.52
C ALA A 127 0.18 -9.30 16.80
N GLU A 128 0.26 -9.84 18.01
CA GLU A 128 -0.50 -11.02 18.43
C GLU A 128 -0.24 -12.24 17.52
N ASP A 129 -1.27 -12.75 16.85
CA ASP A 129 -1.19 -13.87 15.91
C ASP A 129 -0.85 -13.43 14.47
N THR A 130 -0.58 -12.14 14.25
CA THR A 130 -0.29 -11.56 12.93
C THR A 130 1.18 -11.20 12.79
N GLU A 131 1.85 -11.78 11.79
CA GLU A 131 3.23 -11.47 11.42
C GLU A 131 3.24 -10.73 10.07
N LEU A 132 3.81 -9.52 10.02
CA LEU A 132 4.01 -8.73 8.81
C LEU A 132 5.49 -8.69 8.45
N LYS A 133 5.80 -9.03 7.20
CA LYS A 133 7.14 -8.90 6.60
C LYS A 133 7.07 -8.06 5.34
N ILE A 134 7.90 -7.04 5.25
CA ILE A 134 8.01 -6.17 4.09
C ILE A 134 9.49 -6.07 3.68
N LYS A 135 9.77 -6.20 2.38
CA LYS A 135 11.14 -6.03 1.86
C LYS A 135 11.66 -4.61 2.20
N PRO A 136 12.83 -4.46 2.85
CA PRO A 136 13.34 -3.18 3.35
C PRO A 136 14.01 -2.34 2.25
N LYS A 137 13.28 -2.12 1.15
CA LYS A 137 13.75 -1.35 -0.02
C LYS A 137 12.60 -0.51 -0.55
N ALA A 138 12.92 0.57 -1.27
CA ALA A 138 11.90 1.28 -2.01
C ALA A 138 11.27 0.35 -3.07
N ALA A 139 9.97 0.49 -3.27
CA ALA A 139 9.32 -0.09 -4.43
C ALA A 139 10.00 0.47 -5.69
N LYS A 140 10.56 -0.39 -6.53
CA LYS A 140 10.99 0.04 -7.85
C LYS A 140 9.72 0.31 -8.64
N SER A 141 9.60 1.49 -9.26
CA SER A 141 8.60 1.68 -10.30
C SER A 141 8.83 0.59 -11.34
N ALA A 142 7.81 -0.24 -11.58
CA ALA A 142 7.89 -1.21 -12.65
C ALA A 142 8.15 -0.41 -13.93
N LYS A 143 9.36 -0.54 -14.49
CA LYS A 143 9.59 -0.08 -15.86
C LYS A 143 8.68 -0.96 -16.73
N PRO A 144 8.07 -0.41 -17.80
CA PRO A 144 7.37 -1.24 -18.77
C PRO A 144 8.33 -2.34 -19.22
N SER A 145 8.06 -3.59 -18.82
CA SER A 145 8.89 -4.72 -19.23
C SER A 145 8.39 -5.22 -20.57
N VAL A 146 9.30 -5.36 -21.53
CA VAL A 146 9.05 -6.02 -22.83
C VAL A 146 8.79 -7.53 -22.64
N LYS A 147 9.03 -8.07 -21.44
CA LYS A 147 8.76 -9.46 -21.07
C LYS A 147 7.48 -9.56 -20.24
N GLU A 148 6.60 -10.48 -20.64
CA GLU A 148 5.29 -10.84 -20.06
C GLU A 148 5.35 -11.54 -18.69
N GLU A 149 6.47 -11.47 -17.95
CA GLU A 149 6.47 -12.03 -16.59
C GLU A 149 5.58 -11.16 -15.70
N ALA A 150 4.40 -11.69 -15.38
CA ALA A 150 3.47 -11.08 -14.44
C ALA A 150 4.22 -10.76 -13.14
N PRO A 151 4.10 -9.52 -12.60
CA PRO A 151 4.79 -9.16 -11.39
C PRO A 151 4.39 -10.09 -10.24
N LYS A 152 5.35 -10.45 -9.38
CA LYS A 152 5.09 -11.33 -8.22
C LYS A 152 4.58 -10.52 -7.04
N ALA A 153 3.52 -11.00 -6.39
CA ALA A 153 3.07 -10.49 -5.09
C ALA A 153 3.99 -11.03 -3.99
N ASP A 154 5.19 -10.48 -3.84
CA ASP A 154 6.14 -10.95 -2.83
C ASP A 154 6.83 -9.82 -2.07
N PHE A 155 6.30 -8.61 -2.19
CA PHE A 155 6.89 -7.42 -1.57
C PHE A 155 6.52 -7.33 -0.09
N CYS A 156 5.24 -7.55 0.21
CA CYS A 156 4.72 -7.74 1.57
C CYS A 156 4.24 -9.18 1.73
N SER A 157 4.41 -9.74 2.92
CA SER A 157 3.91 -11.05 3.32
C SER A 157 3.31 -10.95 4.71
N ILE A 158 2.09 -11.46 4.86
CA ILE A 158 1.38 -11.54 6.12
C ILE A 158 1.03 -13.00 6.40
N LYS A 159 1.22 -13.41 7.65
CA LYS A 159 0.63 -14.62 8.21
C LYS A 159 -0.27 -14.22 9.35
N THR A 160 -1.52 -14.67 9.36
CA THR A 160 -2.48 -14.32 10.42
C THR A 160 -3.63 -15.32 10.48
N SER A 161 -4.30 -15.43 11.63
CA SER A 161 -5.61 -16.06 11.74
C SER A 161 -6.78 -15.05 11.71
N ASP A 162 -6.46 -13.75 11.64
CA ASP A 162 -7.46 -12.69 11.53
C ASP A 162 -8.11 -12.67 10.15
N ARG A 163 -9.34 -13.19 10.11
CA ARG A 163 -10.18 -13.25 8.92
C ARG A 163 -10.48 -11.86 8.34
N LYS A 164 -10.62 -10.81 9.16
CA LYS A 164 -10.97 -9.47 8.68
C LYS A 164 -9.88 -8.89 7.77
N ILE A 165 -8.62 -9.18 8.08
CA ILE A 165 -7.49 -8.77 7.24
C ILE A 165 -7.57 -9.44 5.87
N ALA A 166 -7.81 -10.76 5.83
CA ALA A 166 -7.91 -11.50 4.57
C ALA A 166 -9.13 -11.08 3.73
N GLU A 167 -10.30 -10.92 4.35
CA GLU A 167 -11.53 -10.48 3.69
C GLU A 167 -11.44 -9.05 3.16
N SER A 168 -10.61 -8.20 3.77
CA SER A 168 -10.34 -6.87 3.22
C SER A 168 -9.76 -6.94 1.81
N PHE A 169 -9.01 -7.99 1.48
CA PHE A 169 -8.43 -8.21 0.16
C PHE A 169 -9.31 -9.02 -0.78
N VAL A 170 -10.08 -9.98 -0.26
CA VAL A 170 -10.93 -10.90 -1.04
C VAL A 170 -12.41 -10.65 -0.71
N PHE A 171 -12.85 -9.40 -0.78
CA PHE A 171 -14.23 -9.01 -0.45
C PHE A 171 -15.28 -9.49 -1.47
N ASP A 172 -14.85 -10.14 -2.54
CA ASP A 172 -15.69 -10.69 -3.60
C ASP A 172 -16.20 -12.11 -3.31
N SER A 173 -15.71 -12.74 -2.24
CA SER A 173 -16.16 -14.07 -1.81
C SER A 173 -16.22 -14.18 -0.29
N GLN A 174 -17.28 -14.82 0.23
CA GLN A 174 -17.44 -15.07 1.66
C GLN A 174 -16.57 -16.23 2.18
N SER A 175 -16.08 -17.09 1.29
CA SER A 175 -15.20 -18.21 1.61
C SER A 175 -14.30 -18.51 0.42
N PHE A 176 -13.04 -18.85 0.68
CA PHE A 176 -12.10 -19.23 -0.35
C PHE A 176 -10.95 -20.07 0.25
N LYS A 177 -10.34 -20.93 -0.57
CA LYS A 177 -9.09 -21.61 -0.23
C LYS A 177 -7.88 -20.85 -0.79
N SER A 178 -7.98 -20.35 -2.01
CA SER A 178 -6.93 -19.57 -2.67
C SER A 178 -7.53 -18.48 -3.55
N ALA A 179 -6.94 -17.29 -3.50
CA ALA A 179 -7.26 -16.16 -4.35
C ALA A 179 -5.99 -15.54 -4.93
N MET A 180 -5.99 -15.27 -6.23
CA MET A 180 -5.00 -14.42 -6.89
C MET A 180 -5.73 -13.26 -7.55
N ILE A 181 -5.32 -12.04 -7.23
CA ILE A 181 -6.02 -10.82 -7.61
C ILE A 181 -5.00 -9.82 -8.14
N SER A 182 -5.24 -9.27 -9.33
CA SER A 182 -4.45 -8.18 -9.87
C SER A 182 -5.33 -7.00 -10.22
N HIS A 183 -4.73 -5.80 -10.17
CA HIS A 183 -5.42 -4.55 -10.44
C HIS A 183 -4.67 -3.78 -11.50
N ASP A 184 -5.38 -3.39 -12.55
CA ASP A 184 -4.92 -2.41 -13.52
C ASP A 184 -5.49 -1.05 -13.14
N PHE A 185 -4.65 -0.02 -13.17
CA PHE A 185 -5.08 1.36 -12.97
C PHE A 185 -5.11 2.06 -14.32
N ILE A 186 -6.28 2.57 -14.69
CA ILE A 186 -6.48 3.35 -15.90
C ILE A 186 -6.77 4.78 -15.48
N ILE A 187 -5.81 5.68 -15.70
CA ILE A 187 -5.92 7.09 -15.37
C ILE A 187 -6.22 7.87 -16.65
N ASN A 188 -7.46 8.35 -16.77
CA ASN A 188 -7.94 9.05 -17.97
C ASN A 188 -7.61 10.54 -17.91
N GLU A 189 -7.80 11.14 -16.73
CA GLU A 189 -7.76 12.58 -16.52
C GLU A 189 -7.08 12.94 -15.21
N ILE A 190 -6.40 14.09 -15.20
CA ILE A 190 -5.92 14.76 -13.99
C ILE A 190 -6.81 15.98 -13.79
N VAL A 191 -7.64 15.95 -12.75
CA VAL A 191 -8.61 16.99 -12.42
C VAL A 191 -7.92 18.00 -11.51
N ILE A 192 -7.73 19.22 -11.99
CA ILE A 192 -7.22 20.33 -11.18
C ILE A 192 -8.42 21.07 -10.58
N PRO A 193 -8.55 21.12 -9.24
CA PRO A 193 -9.63 21.87 -8.60
C PRO A 193 -9.65 23.34 -9.05
N ASN A 194 -10.85 23.90 -9.19
CA ASN A 194 -11.04 25.26 -9.72
C ASN A 194 -10.26 26.32 -8.93
N GLU A 195 -10.16 26.13 -7.60
CA GLU A 195 -9.43 27.00 -6.66
C GLU A 195 -7.94 27.15 -7.02
N LEU A 196 -7.36 26.14 -7.69
CA LEU A 196 -5.95 26.10 -8.04
C LEU A 196 -5.68 26.52 -9.49
N LYS A 197 -6.70 26.87 -10.29
CA LYS A 197 -6.51 27.30 -11.67
C LYS A 197 -5.68 28.58 -11.81
N LYS A 198 -5.62 29.39 -10.75
CA LYS A 198 -4.80 30.61 -10.67
C LYS A 198 -3.52 30.43 -9.85
N GLU A 199 -3.32 29.26 -9.24
CA GLU A 199 -2.11 28.93 -8.50
C GLU A 199 -0.92 28.89 -9.47
N LYS A 200 0.24 29.39 -9.05
CA LYS A 200 1.48 29.37 -9.83
C LYS A 200 2.47 28.35 -9.29
N ASP A 201 2.26 27.85 -8.09
CA ASP A 201 3.04 26.74 -7.55
C ASP A 201 2.59 25.41 -8.18
N PHE A 202 3.34 24.98 -9.20
CA PHE A 202 3.13 23.70 -9.89
C PHE A 202 3.25 22.49 -8.97
N SER A 203 4.04 22.57 -7.89
CA SER A 203 4.18 21.45 -6.94
C SER A 203 2.90 21.27 -6.15
N LYS A 204 2.33 22.38 -5.67
CA LYS A 204 1.05 22.41 -4.96
C LYS A 204 -0.11 21.98 -5.86
N ILE A 205 -0.14 22.43 -7.13
CA ILE A 205 -1.13 21.97 -8.11
C ILE A 205 -1.05 20.45 -8.30
N ARG A 206 0.15 19.91 -8.49
CA ARG A 206 0.36 18.47 -8.71
C ARG A 206 -0.06 17.62 -7.51
N GLU A 207 0.20 18.13 -6.32
CA GLU A 207 -0.16 17.48 -5.07
C GLU A 207 -1.68 17.37 -4.95
N ILE A 208 -2.40 18.46 -5.10
CA ILE A 208 -3.85 18.52 -4.85
C ILE A 208 -4.68 18.00 -6.04
N ALA A 209 -4.12 17.97 -7.25
CA ALA A 209 -4.84 17.48 -8.43
C ALA A 209 -5.34 16.03 -8.22
N LYS A 210 -6.58 15.75 -8.60
CA LYS A 210 -7.16 14.41 -8.47
C LYS A 210 -6.92 13.58 -9.71
N ARG A 211 -6.80 12.26 -9.56
CA ARG A 211 -6.65 11.30 -10.65
C ARG A 211 -8.02 10.68 -10.87
N LYS A 212 -8.55 10.88 -12.06
CA LYS A 212 -9.86 10.35 -12.46
C LYS A 212 -9.69 9.23 -13.47
N GLY A 213 -10.35 8.11 -13.20
CA GLY A 213 -10.08 6.90 -13.94
C GLY A 213 -10.93 5.73 -13.50
N LYS A 214 -10.40 4.52 -13.74
CA LYS A 214 -11.01 3.27 -13.28
C LYS A 214 -9.96 2.26 -12.85
N ILE A 215 -10.36 1.39 -11.94
CA ILE A 215 -9.62 0.18 -11.59
C ILE A 215 -10.29 -1.00 -12.29
N ILE A 216 -9.49 -1.80 -13.00
CA ILE A 216 -9.91 -3.13 -13.45
C ILE A 216 -9.31 -4.13 -12.48
N ARG A 217 -10.17 -4.92 -11.84
CA ARG A 217 -9.80 -5.95 -10.88
C ARG A 217 -10.02 -7.32 -11.53
N HIS A 218 -8.93 -8.05 -11.72
CA HIS A 218 -8.93 -9.42 -12.22
C HIS A 218 -8.82 -10.36 -11.03
N LEU A 219 -9.71 -11.34 -10.94
CA LEU A 219 -9.79 -12.27 -9.82
C LEU A 219 -9.68 -13.69 -10.33
N LYS A 220 -8.92 -14.50 -9.60
CA LYS A 220 -8.91 -15.95 -9.73
C LYS A 220 -9.07 -16.55 -8.35
N ILE A 221 -10.31 -16.94 -8.00
CA ILE A 221 -10.67 -17.46 -6.68
C ILE A 221 -11.09 -18.92 -6.84
N ASP A 222 -10.37 -19.83 -6.18
CA ASP A 222 -10.60 -21.28 -6.25
C ASP A 222 -10.73 -21.81 -7.69
N GLY A 223 -9.90 -21.26 -8.60
CA GLY A 223 -9.87 -21.59 -10.02
C GLY A 223 -10.90 -20.86 -10.89
N LYS A 224 -11.88 -20.16 -10.31
CA LYS A 224 -12.85 -19.35 -11.06
C LYS A 224 -12.30 -17.97 -11.36
N GLU A 225 -12.34 -17.59 -12.63
CA GLU A 225 -11.88 -16.29 -13.09
C GLU A 225 -13.04 -15.29 -13.19
N MET A 226 -12.83 -14.08 -12.70
CA MET A 226 -13.81 -13.00 -12.73
C MET A 226 -13.11 -11.66 -12.99
N ARG A 227 -13.86 -10.70 -13.52
CA ARG A 227 -13.36 -9.35 -13.80
C ARG A 227 -14.40 -8.33 -13.31
N LYS A 228 -13.94 -7.33 -12.57
CA LYS A 228 -14.77 -6.22 -12.09
C LYS A 228 -14.12 -4.89 -12.43
N GLU A 229 -14.93 -3.86 -12.63
CA GLU A 229 -14.46 -2.50 -12.89
C GLU A 229 -15.14 -1.52 -11.93
N LYS A 230 -14.39 -0.52 -11.47
CA LYS A 230 -14.93 0.58 -10.66
C LYS A 230 -14.26 1.90 -11.06
N GLY A 231 -15.08 2.90 -11.38
CA GLY A 231 -14.61 4.26 -11.62
C GLY A 231 -14.25 4.97 -10.31
N PHE A 232 -13.28 5.87 -10.34
CA PHE A 232 -12.89 6.67 -9.19
C PHE A 232 -12.37 8.05 -9.58
N GLU A 233 -12.39 8.96 -8.62
CA GLU A 233 -11.70 10.25 -8.65
C GLU A 233 -11.03 10.46 -7.31
N ALA A 234 -9.70 10.28 -7.27
CA ALA A 234 -8.89 10.37 -6.06
C ALA A 234 -7.72 11.30 -6.29
#